data_AF-A0A1B0BTF1-F1
#
_entry.id   AF-A0A1B0BTF1-F1
#
_cell.length_a   1.000
_cell.length_b   1.000
_cell.length_c   1.000
_cell.angle_alpha   90.00
_cell.angle_beta   90.00
_cell.angle_gamma   90.00
#
_symmetry.space_group_name_H-M   'P 1'
#
loop_
_entity.id
_entity.type
_entity.pdbx_description
1 polymer ?
#
loop_
_entity_poly.entity_id
_entity_poly.type
_entity_poly.pdbx_seq_one_letter_code
_entity_poly.pdbx_strand_id
1 'polypeptide(L)'
;MSMQEQTHAGQSRRFKLFVAIGDNNGQIGFGGKYSKDVATATRTAIILGKFSMLPARCVRLIPALRGNGYSGSQKLLMMDDIVDCYTSTRGSTGTLRNFENVTYAVVAKIYAYLTPDL
;
A
#
# COMPACT_ATOMS: atom_id res chain seq x y z
N MET A 1 10.62 -7.26 -7.69
CA MET A 1 12.03 -6.96 -7.31
C MET A 1 12.75 -8.29 -7.11
N SER A 2 13.89 -8.52 -7.78
CA SER A 2 14.67 -9.76 -7.61
C SER A 2 15.58 -9.63 -6.41
N MET A 3 15.45 -10.55 -5.45
CA MET A 3 16.38 -10.68 -4.33
C MET A 3 17.24 -11.90 -4.54
N GLN A 4 18.52 -11.75 -4.27
CA GLN A 4 19.51 -12.79 -4.47
C GLN A 4 20.22 -13.04 -3.15
N GLU A 5 20.09 -14.26 -2.63
CA GLU A 5 20.84 -14.72 -1.46
C GLU A 5 22.07 -15.49 -1.93
N GLN A 6 23.24 -15.07 -1.47
CA GLN A 6 24.48 -15.76 -1.75
C GLN A 6 24.61 -16.96 -0.82
N THR A 7 24.76 -18.15 -1.41
CA THR A 7 24.98 -19.41 -0.67
C THR A 7 26.30 -20.04 -1.12
N HIS A 8 26.78 -21.01 -0.34
CA HIS A 8 28.02 -21.74 -0.63
C HIS A 8 27.98 -22.48 -1.99
N ALA A 9 26.78 -22.89 -2.45
CA ALA A 9 26.57 -23.56 -3.74
C ALA A 9 26.25 -22.59 -4.91
N GLY A 10 26.38 -21.28 -4.71
CA GLY A 10 26.05 -20.25 -5.69
C GLY A 10 24.93 -19.32 -5.24
N GLN A 11 24.32 -18.59 -6.17
CA GLN A 11 23.33 -17.57 -5.84
C GLN A 11 21.89 -18.10 -5.97
N SER A 12 21.11 -18.05 -4.90
CA SER A 12 19.68 -18.39 -4.92
C SER A 12 18.83 -17.13 -5.13
N ARG A 13 18.01 -17.10 -6.19
CA ARG A 13 17.12 -15.96 -6.47
C ARG A 13 15.71 -16.22 -5.97
N ARG A 14 15.12 -15.24 -5.28
CA ARG A 14 13.71 -15.17 -4.92
C ARG A 14 13.12 -13.86 -5.45
N PHE A 15 11.89 -13.93 -5.91
CA PHE A 15 11.14 -12.75 -6.32
C PHE A 15 10.36 -12.22 -5.13
N LYS A 16 10.57 -10.94 -4.82
CA LYS A 16 9.72 -10.18 -3.92
C LYS A 16 8.69 -9.43 -4.74
N LEU A 17 7.43 -9.67 -4.41
CA LEU A 17 6.28 -9.06 -5.06
C LEU A 17 5.36 -8.45 -4.01
N PHE A 18 4.82 -7.27 -4.34
CA PHE A 18 3.82 -6.57 -3.55
C PHE A 18 2.63 -6.28 -4.45
N VAL A 19 1.45 -6.39 -3.90
CA VAL A 19 0.18 -6.13 -4.57
C VAL A 19 -0.65 -5.26 -3.65
N ALA A 20 -1.10 -4.12 -4.17
CA ALA A 20 -2.19 -3.36 -3.60
C ALA A 20 -3.49 -3.79 -4.31
N ILE A 21 -4.56 -3.95 -3.55
CA ILE A 21 -5.90 -4.27 -4.03
C ILE A 21 -6.81 -3.19 -3.49
N GLY A 22 -7.67 -2.63 -4.32
CA GLY A 22 -8.77 -1.79 -3.85
C GLY A 22 -9.94 -1.86 -4.81
N ASP A 23 -11.10 -1.46 -4.31
CA ASP A 23 -12.37 -1.51 -5.05
C ASP A 23 -12.81 -0.15 -5.59
N ASN A 24 -11.98 0.90 -5.48
CA ASN A 24 -12.34 2.29 -5.79
C ASN A 24 -13.70 2.64 -5.16
N ASN A 25 -13.95 2.17 -3.93
CA ASN A 25 -15.14 2.49 -3.12
C ASN A 25 -14.73 2.67 -1.65
N GLY A 26 -13.47 3.04 -1.42
CA GLY A 26 -12.92 3.20 -0.08
C GLY A 26 -12.62 1.88 0.64
N GLN A 27 -12.20 0.83 -0.06
CA GLN A 27 -11.52 -0.30 0.57
C GLN A 27 -10.17 -0.54 -0.09
N ILE A 28 -9.14 -0.66 0.74
CA ILE A 28 -7.78 -0.98 0.28
C ILE A 28 -7.19 -2.13 1.09
N GLY A 29 -6.45 -2.98 0.41
CA GLY A 29 -5.72 -4.11 0.96
C GLY A 29 -4.31 -4.16 0.39
N PHE A 30 -3.36 -4.59 1.19
CA PHE A 30 -1.96 -4.69 0.80
C PHE A 30 -1.38 -6.06 1.14
N GLY A 31 -0.77 -6.71 0.16
CA GLY A 31 -0.19 -8.04 0.31
C GLY A 31 1.20 -8.13 -0.32
N GLY A 32 2.17 -8.62 0.45
CA GLY A 32 3.53 -8.89 -0.04
C GLY A 32 3.94 -10.33 0.19
N LYS A 33 4.57 -10.96 -0.80
CA LYS A 33 5.17 -12.30 -0.62
C LYS A 33 6.48 -12.47 -1.39
N TYR A 34 7.22 -13.49 -0.97
CA TYR A 34 8.43 -13.97 -1.61
C TYR A 34 8.20 -15.38 -2.16
N SER A 35 8.64 -15.64 -3.38
CA SER A 35 8.64 -17.00 -3.96
C SER A 35 9.77 -17.15 -4.97
N LYS A 36 10.16 -18.38 -5.29
CA LYS A 36 11.08 -18.68 -6.41
C LYS A 36 10.40 -18.50 -7.78
N ASP A 37 9.08 -18.56 -7.81
CA ASP A 37 8.26 -18.40 -9.02
C ASP A 37 7.34 -17.18 -8.88
N VAL A 38 7.34 -16.32 -9.91
CA VAL A 38 6.60 -15.06 -9.96
C VAL A 38 5.10 -15.30 -9.95
N ALA A 39 4.60 -16.30 -10.70
CA ALA A 39 3.17 -16.56 -10.79
C ALA A 39 2.60 -16.97 -9.42
N THR A 40 3.33 -17.84 -8.71
CA THR A 40 2.98 -18.27 -7.35
C THR A 40 3.05 -17.12 -6.35
N ALA A 41 4.05 -16.22 -6.46
CA ALA A 41 4.14 -15.02 -5.62
C ALA A 41 2.93 -14.10 -5.82
N THR A 42 2.51 -13.87 -7.07
CA THR A 42 1.38 -12.98 -7.39
C THR A 42 0.07 -13.52 -6.82
N ARG A 43 -0.23 -14.82 -7.04
CA ARG A 43 -1.47 -15.43 -6.54
C ARG A 43 -1.59 -15.33 -5.02
N THR A 44 -0.51 -15.64 -4.33
CA THR A 44 -0.47 -15.62 -2.86
C THR A 44 -0.43 -14.21 -2.28
N ALA A 45 0.22 -13.26 -2.96
CA ALA A 45 0.17 -11.85 -2.59
C ALA A 45 -1.24 -11.26 -2.77
N ILE A 46 -1.98 -11.67 -3.81
CA ILE A 46 -3.38 -11.26 -3.99
C ILE A 46 -4.25 -11.79 -2.85
N ILE A 47 -4.12 -13.07 -2.51
CA ILE A 47 -4.88 -13.67 -1.39
C ILE A 47 -4.58 -12.94 -0.08
N LEU A 48 -3.30 -12.64 0.18
CA LEU A 48 -2.89 -11.89 1.36
C LEU A 48 -3.44 -10.46 1.35
N GLY A 49 -3.44 -9.78 0.20
CA GLY A 49 -4.00 -8.45 0.04
C GLY A 49 -5.51 -8.39 0.24
N LYS A 50 -6.25 -9.43 -0.18
CA LYS A 50 -7.69 -9.55 0.10
C LYS A 50 -7.96 -9.76 1.59
N PHE A 51 -7.11 -10.51 2.27
CA PHE A 51 -7.25 -10.74 3.71
C PHE A 51 -6.97 -9.48 4.54
N SER A 52 -6.13 -8.57 4.04
CA SER A 52 -5.78 -7.30 4.68
C SER A 52 -6.63 -6.12 4.20
N MET A 53 -7.83 -6.36 3.66
CA MET A 53 -8.75 -5.27 3.31
C MET A 53 -9.15 -4.48 4.55
N LEU A 54 -8.91 -3.17 4.50
CA LEU A 54 -9.41 -2.20 5.45
C LEU A 54 -10.32 -1.24 4.70
N PRO A 55 -11.43 -0.81 5.31
CA PRO A 55 -12.17 0.30 4.78
C PRO A 55 -11.28 1.55 4.90
N ALA A 56 -11.54 2.56 4.10
CA ALA A 56 -10.87 3.85 4.05
C ALA A 56 -11.90 4.97 4.12
N ARG A 57 -11.84 5.77 5.19
CA ARG A 57 -12.75 6.88 5.42
C ARG A 57 -12.03 8.11 4.97
N CYS A 58 -12.74 8.98 4.25
CA CYS A 58 -12.29 10.30 3.85
C CYS A 58 -12.05 11.22 5.07
N VAL A 59 -11.05 10.94 5.91
CA VAL A 59 -10.71 11.78 7.06
C VAL A 59 -9.19 11.95 7.17
N ARG A 60 -8.75 13.12 6.68
CA ARG A 60 -7.54 13.87 7.07
C ARG A 60 -6.16 13.24 6.82
N LEU A 61 -5.86 12.90 5.58
CA LEU A 61 -4.67 13.50 4.95
C LEU A 61 -5.03 14.96 4.65
N ILE A 62 -4.13 15.94 4.77
CA ILE A 62 -4.49 17.38 4.76
C ILE A 62 -5.48 17.64 3.61
N PRO A 63 -6.75 17.95 3.91
CA PRO A 63 -7.78 18.01 2.90
C PRO A 63 -7.44 19.12 1.92
N ALA A 64 -7.31 18.74 0.65
CA ALA A 64 -7.12 19.69 -0.44
C ALA A 64 -8.50 20.13 -0.96
N LEU A 65 -8.57 21.34 -1.51
CA LEU A 65 -9.78 21.82 -2.20
C LEU A 65 -10.10 20.88 -3.36
N ARG A 66 -11.39 20.66 -3.64
CA ARG A 66 -11.82 19.78 -4.74
C ARG A 66 -11.17 20.20 -6.06
N GLY A 67 -10.46 19.29 -6.73
CA GLY A 67 -9.80 19.54 -8.02
C GLY A 67 -8.30 19.88 -7.96
N ASN A 68 -7.65 19.68 -6.82
CA ASN A 68 -6.20 19.87 -6.64
C ASN A 68 -5.37 18.67 -7.12
N GLY A 69 -5.98 17.49 -7.21
CA GLY A 69 -5.31 16.23 -7.54
C GLY A 69 -4.46 15.69 -6.39
N TYR A 70 -3.74 14.58 -6.66
CA TYR A 70 -2.92 13.90 -5.66
C TYR A 70 -1.45 14.29 -5.76
N SER A 71 -0.85 14.65 -4.63
CA SER A 71 0.60 14.75 -4.48
C SER A 71 1.09 13.53 -3.68
N GLY A 72 1.82 12.58 -4.31
CA GLY A 72 2.38 11.39 -3.63
C GLY A 72 2.08 10.02 -4.27
N SER A 73 1.83 8.97 -3.48
CA SER A 73 1.45 7.60 -3.93
C SER A 73 0.09 7.57 -4.65
N GLN A 74 0.05 8.08 -5.88
CA GLN A 74 -1.16 8.17 -6.69
C GLN A 74 -1.91 6.83 -6.80
N LYS A 75 -1.20 5.72 -7.04
CA LYS A 75 -1.85 4.42 -7.27
C LYS A 75 -2.61 3.86 -6.09
N LEU A 76 -2.13 4.07 -4.86
CA LEU A 76 -2.76 3.51 -3.66
C LEU A 76 -3.92 4.41 -3.20
N LEU A 77 -3.81 5.72 -3.37
CA LEU A 77 -4.86 6.69 -3.08
C LEU A 77 -6.00 6.68 -4.12
N MET A 78 -5.68 6.46 -5.39
CA MET A 78 -6.68 6.30 -6.46
C MET A 78 -7.57 5.07 -6.25
N MET A 79 -7.06 4.04 -5.56
CA MET A 79 -7.81 2.82 -5.24
C MET A 79 -8.78 3.00 -4.07
N ASP A 80 -8.68 4.14 -3.37
CA ASP A 80 -9.28 4.43 -2.08
C ASP A 80 -10.44 5.44 -2.16
N ASP A 81 -10.80 5.87 -3.38
CA ASP A 81 -11.77 6.95 -3.63
C ASP A 81 -11.48 8.31 -2.97
N ILE A 82 -10.30 8.48 -2.37
CA ILE A 82 -9.82 9.80 -1.97
C ILE A 82 -9.72 10.63 -3.25
N VAL A 83 -10.39 11.79 -3.32
CA VAL A 83 -10.44 12.66 -4.52
C VAL A 83 -9.31 13.69 -4.53
N ASP A 84 -8.98 14.25 -3.36
CA ASP A 84 -7.99 15.33 -3.23
C ASP A 84 -7.27 15.22 -1.89
N CYS A 85 -5.94 15.14 -1.93
CA CYS A 85 -5.14 14.89 -0.74
C CYS A 85 -3.71 15.39 -0.91
N TYR A 86 -3.24 16.17 0.07
CA TYR A 86 -1.80 16.42 0.24
C TYR A 86 -1.15 15.31 1.05
N THR A 87 -0.13 14.66 0.48
CA THR A 87 0.75 13.77 1.25
C THR A 87 2.10 14.41 1.47
N SER A 88 2.59 14.32 2.71
CA SER A 88 3.96 14.67 3.04
C SER A 88 4.62 13.42 3.60
N THR A 89 5.75 13.03 3.04
CA THR A 89 6.55 11.93 3.55
C THR A 89 7.93 12.43 3.93
N ARG A 90 8.36 12.04 5.14
CA ARG A 90 9.68 12.36 5.69
C ARG A 90 10.39 11.05 6.02
N GLY A 91 11.68 10.99 5.71
CA GLY A 91 12.51 9.79 5.89
C GLY A 91 12.85 9.08 4.59
N SER A 92 13.33 7.83 4.67
CA SER A 92 13.77 7.05 3.51
C SER A 92 12.58 6.55 2.68
N THR A 93 12.18 7.35 1.69
CA THR A 93 11.10 7.07 0.73
C THR A 93 11.58 6.30 -0.50
N GLY A 94 12.89 6.04 -0.64
CA GLY A 94 13.48 5.33 -1.78
C GLY A 94 13.08 3.85 -1.90
N THR A 95 12.40 3.28 -0.90
CA THR A 95 11.89 1.90 -0.94
C THR A 95 10.37 1.89 -1.03
N LEU A 96 9.83 1.40 -2.17
CA LEU A 96 8.40 1.30 -2.45
C LEU A 96 7.61 0.66 -1.30
N ARG A 97 8.13 -0.43 -0.72
CA ARG A 97 7.49 -1.13 0.41
C ARG A 97 7.23 -0.22 1.61
N ASN A 98 8.24 0.54 2.02
CA ASN A 98 8.11 1.33 3.24
C ASN A 98 7.09 2.44 3.03
N PHE A 99 7.06 3.04 1.83
CA PHE A 99 6.09 4.03 1.45
C PHE A 99 4.66 3.47 1.44
N GLU A 100 4.43 2.34 0.78
CA GLU A 100 3.11 1.68 0.70
C GLU A 100 2.61 1.20 2.07
N ASN A 101 3.49 0.62 2.90
CA ASN A 101 3.16 0.22 4.27
C ASN A 101 2.76 1.43 5.14
N VAL A 102 3.46 2.56 4.98
CA VAL A 102 3.14 3.78 5.73
C VAL A 102 1.79 4.33 5.29
N THR A 103 1.51 4.38 4.00
CA THR A 103 0.20 4.84 3.49
C THR A 103 -0.94 3.96 4.02
N TYR A 104 -0.78 2.63 3.96
CA TYR A 104 -1.77 1.68 4.50
C TYR A 104 -1.96 1.83 6.03
N ALA A 105 -0.86 1.98 6.79
CA ALA A 105 -0.94 2.17 8.24
C ALA A 105 -1.59 3.51 8.63
N VAL A 106 -1.42 4.56 7.81
CA VAL A 106 -2.11 5.84 8.01
C VAL A 106 -3.60 5.66 7.78
N VAL A 107 -4.03 5.02 6.69
CA VAL A 107 -5.46 4.75 6.42
C VAL A 107 -6.10 3.91 7.53
N ALA A 108 -5.41 2.89 8.02
CA ALA A 108 -5.88 2.10 9.18
C ALA A 108 -6.10 2.96 10.43
N LYS A 109 -5.17 3.89 10.71
CA LYS A 109 -5.23 4.78 11.88
C LYS A 109 -6.28 5.89 11.75
N ILE A 110 -6.68 6.25 10.54
CA ILE A 110 -7.77 7.21 10.33
C ILE A 110 -9.06 6.72 11.00
N TYR A 111 -9.35 5.41 10.97
CA TYR A 111 -10.50 4.83 11.68
C TYR A 111 -10.35 4.82 13.20
N ALA A 112 -9.12 4.73 13.70
CA ALA A 112 -8.86 4.80 15.13
C ALA A 112 -8.97 6.22 15.68
N TYR A 113 -9.00 7.23 14.81
CA TYR A 113 -9.17 8.62 15.22
C TYR A 113 -10.67 8.91 15.45
N LEU A 114 -11.03 9.15 16.70
CA LEU A 114 -12.39 9.51 17.07
C LEU A 114 -12.64 10.98 16.71
N THR A 115 -13.40 11.24 15.64
CA THR A 115 -13.97 12.56 15.37
C THR A 115 -15.31 12.70 16.10
N PRO A 116 -15.66 13.91 16.59
CA PRO A 116 -16.88 14.15 17.38
C PRO A 116 -18.21 13.97 16.62
N ASP A 117 -18.16 13.74 15.30
CA ASP A 117 -19.31 13.41 14.45
C ASP A 117 -19.64 11.90 14.42
N LEU A 118 -18.97 11.09 15.25
CA LEU A 118 -19.28 9.67 15.49
C LEU A 118 -19.64 9.37 16.95
#